data_AF-W5T1V1-F1
#
_entry.id   AF-W5T1V1-F1
#
_cell.length_a   1.000
_cell.length_b   1.000
_cell.length_c   1.000
_cell.angle_alpha   90.00
_cell.angle_beta   90.00
_cell.angle_gamma   90.00
#
_symmetry.space_group_name_H-M   'P 1'
#
loop_
_entity.id
_entity.type
_entity.pdbx_description
1 polymer ?
#
loop_
_entity_poly.entity_id
_entity_poly.type
_entity_poly.pdbx_seq_one_letter_code
_entity_poly.pdbx_strand_id
1 'polypeptide(L)'
;MKINIKNIKVRSICATLFISLFLSCNSGVIEELEKRNTFFDSLVNIGHGFQEILGSFGNTVGDALGFNAVKSGDPKSAVGKHFEKIKKGLENIKGKLDGLTKDITSTPHADTTGVETVINSASDVLTKLIDSVSKLAGVTNDSDPIGIANSGGAPSAADKAEVDTVIKSVSSIIEVAEESGVKIEPGNAGSEIAKASAQTDAIATFGGHNSGHAQAGAGDKLAVEVSKADPWAIINKIKHAIATVGAKLKTDTTNEAGGLAASNDKADNTAGAKSNADLAAAVALKAMIKGGKFSAASGDEGAVKGAATSAVNKVLGILNLIIRQTVESNLDKLRKAVKEMKYSEAIGTNSTQSGTATK
;
A
#
# COMPACT_ATOMS: atom_id res chain seq x y z
N MET A 1 64.87 -54.47 -18.87
CA MET A 1 65.60 -53.49 -18.05
C MET A 1 65.19 -53.71 -16.59
N LYS A 2 66.05 -54.31 -15.76
CA LYS A 2 65.76 -54.64 -14.35
C LYS A 2 66.15 -53.44 -13.48
N ILE A 3 65.19 -52.79 -12.82
CA ILE A 3 65.47 -51.70 -11.87
C ILE A 3 65.91 -52.33 -10.54
N ASN A 4 67.12 -52.02 -10.09
CA ASN A 4 67.75 -52.55 -8.89
C ASN A 4 67.37 -51.67 -7.69
N ILE A 5 66.47 -52.15 -6.83
CA ILE A 5 65.98 -51.44 -5.64
C ILE A 5 66.87 -51.80 -4.45
N LYS A 6 68.06 -51.21 -4.37
CA LYS A 6 68.87 -51.19 -3.14
C LYS A 6 69.19 -49.73 -2.82
N ASN A 7 68.83 -49.29 -1.61
CA ASN A 7 69.01 -47.94 -1.04
C ASN A 7 67.99 -46.83 -1.36
N ILE A 8 66.69 -47.14 -1.31
CA ILE A 8 65.71 -46.11 -0.97
C ILE A 8 65.77 -45.88 0.55
N LYS A 9 66.15 -44.68 1.00
CA LYS A 9 66.13 -44.28 2.42
C LYS A 9 64.67 -44.27 2.89
N VAL A 10 64.18 -45.38 3.44
CA VAL A 10 62.79 -45.57 3.93
C VAL A 10 62.34 -44.44 4.86
N ARG A 11 63.25 -43.87 5.69
CA ARG A 11 62.98 -42.69 6.53
C ARG A 11 62.57 -41.43 5.75
N SER A 12 63.08 -41.23 4.54
CA SER A 12 62.76 -40.06 3.70
C SER A 12 61.39 -40.20 3.04
N ILE A 13 60.99 -41.40 2.62
CA ILE A 13 59.68 -41.64 2.01
C ILE A 13 58.57 -41.55 3.05
N CYS A 14 58.76 -42.12 4.24
CA CYS A 14 57.78 -42.00 5.32
C CYS A 14 57.56 -40.54 5.75
N ALA A 15 58.62 -39.71 5.82
CA ALA A 15 58.47 -38.30 6.17
C ALA A 15 57.67 -37.51 5.11
N THR A 16 57.91 -37.74 3.81
CA THR A 16 57.16 -37.06 2.74
C THR A 16 55.70 -37.54 2.69
N LEU A 17 55.44 -38.84 2.91
CA LEU A 17 54.08 -39.39 2.94
C LEU A 17 53.27 -38.84 4.12
N PHE A 18 53.88 -38.73 5.31
CA PHE A 18 53.23 -38.16 6.50
C PHE A 18 52.95 -36.66 6.33
N ILE A 19 53.88 -35.88 5.78
CA ILE A 19 53.65 -34.44 5.50
C ILE A 19 52.51 -34.25 4.48
N SER A 20 52.44 -35.08 3.44
CA SER A 20 51.30 -35.04 2.49
C SER A 20 49.96 -35.45 3.11
N LEU A 21 49.97 -36.35 4.10
CA LEU A 21 48.76 -36.80 4.80
C LEU A 21 48.25 -35.76 5.81
N PHE A 22 49.16 -35.02 6.46
CA PHE A 22 48.81 -33.92 7.37
C PHE A 22 48.35 -32.66 6.60
N LEU A 23 48.95 -32.36 5.45
CA LEU A 23 48.48 -31.28 4.58
C LEU A 23 47.11 -31.60 3.98
N SER A 24 46.81 -32.86 3.64
CA SER A 24 45.48 -33.23 3.12
C SER A 24 44.37 -33.23 4.17
N CYS A 25 44.69 -33.47 5.45
CA CYS A 25 43.70 -33.35 6.54
C CYS A 25 43.40 -31.89 6.92
N ASN A 26 44.36 -30.98 6.76
CA ASN A 26 44.17 -29.56 7.13
C ASN A 26 43.62 -28.71 5.97
N SER A 27 43.87 -29.10 4.71
CA SER A 27 43.35 -28.38 3.53
C SER A 27 41.82 -28.46 3.43
N GLY A 28 41.21 -29.60 3.79
CA GLY A 28 39.75 -29.74 3.80
C GLY A 28 39.06 -28.85 4.83
N VAL A 29 39.68 -28.65 6.00
CA VAL A 29 39.17 -27.75 7.05
C VAL A 29 39.27 -26.28 6.61
N ILE A 30 40.36 -25.90 5.93
CA ILE A 30 40.54 -24.54 5.41
C ILE A 30 39.52 -24.25 4.29
N GLU A 31 39.27 -25.22 3.40
CA GLU A 31 38.32 -25.08 2.30
C GLU A 31 36.86 -24.99 2.79
N GLU A 32 36.45 -25.80 3.77
CA GLU A 32 35.12 -25.71 4.39
C GLU A 32 34.93 -24.36 5.10
N LEU A 33 35.97 -23.90 5.80
CA LEU A 33 35.95 -22.61 6.50
C LEU A 33 35.79 -21.45 5.51
N GLU A 34 36.48 -21.49 4.36
CA GLU A 34 36.35 -20.48 3.30
C GLU A 34 34.94 -20.48 2.69
N LYS A 35 34.35 -21.66 2.40
CA LYS A 35 32.97 -21.80 1.91
C LYS A 35 31.93 -21.29 2.89
N ARG A 36 32.14 -21.51 4.20
CA ARG A 36 31.28 -20.94 5.23
C ARG A 36 31.43 -19.42 5.31
N ASN A 37 32.65 -18.91 5.19
CA ASN A 37 32.91 -17.48 5.25
C ASN A 37 32.23 -16.74 4.09
N THR A 38 32.32 -17.26 2.86
CA THR A 38 31.63 -16.67 1.70
C THR A 38 30.11 -16.69 1.85
N PHE A 39 29.53 -17.76 2.41
CA PHE A 39 28.12 -17.79 2.77
C PHE A 39 27.75 -16.72 3.81
N PHE A 40 28.55 -16.55 4.87
CA PHE A 40 28.29 -15.52 5.89
C PHE A 40 28.44 -14.10 5.32
N ASP A 41 29.42 -13.86 4.46
CA ASP A 41 29.58 -12.57 3.76
C ASP A 41 28.35 -12.24 2.90
N SER A 42 27.76 -13.24 2.21
CA SER A 42 26.49 -13.07 1.51
C SER A 42 25.34 -12.67 2.45
N LEU A 43 25.23 -13.29 3.63
CA LEU A 43 24.21 -12.92 4.61
C LEU A 43 24.38 -11.48 5.13
N VAL A 44 25.63 -11.01 5.29
CA VAL A 44 25.92 -9.61 5.67
C VAL A 44 25.46 -8.66 4.56
N ASN A 45 25.78 -8.95 3.30
CA ASN A 45 25.35 -8.14 2.16
C ASN A 45 23.83 -8.10 2.01
N ILE A 46 23.16 -9.24 2.16
CA ILE A 46 21.70 -9.34 2.22
C ILE A 46 21.15 -8.46 3.36
N GLY A 47 21.78 -8.51 4.53
CA GLY A 47 21.44 -7.66 5.68
C GLY A 47 21.50 -6.16 5.35
N HIS A 48 22.54 -5.73 4.63
CA HIS A 48 22.63 -4.35 4.11
C HIS A 48 21.53 -4.03 3.11
N GLY A 49 21.21 -4.95 2.20
CA GLY A 49 20.08 -4.80 1.27
C GLY A 49 18.73 -4.61 1.98
N PHE A 50 18.47 -5.32 3.08
CA PHE A 50 17.28 -5.06 3.91
C PHE A 50 17.30 -3.69 4.57
N GLN A 51 18.44 -3.27 5.12
CA GLN A 51 18.57 -1.93 5.73
C GLN A 51 18.26 -0.85 4.71
N GLU A 52 18.72 -1.03 3.47
CA GLU A 52 18.44 -0.15 2.37
C GLU A 52 16.97 -0.08 1.97
N ILE A 53 16.26 -1.21 1.98
CA ILE A 53 14.81 -1.27 1.74
C ILE A 53 14.05 -0.56 2.86
N LEU A 54 14.38 -0.87 4.12
CA LEU A 54 13.74 -0.26 5.28
C LEU A 54 13.99 1.25 5.36
N GLY A 55 15.22 1.69 5.06
CA GLY A 55 15.55 3.11 4.96
C GLY A 55 14.80 3.82 3.83
N SER A 56 14.65 3.16 2.67
CA SER A 56 13.87 3.70 1.54
C SER A 56 12.39 3.86 1.89
N PHE A 57 11.81 2.85 2.56
CA PHE A 57 10.45 2.91 3.07
C PHE A 57 10.28 4.03 4.11
N GLY A 58 11.21 4.13 5.07
CA GLY A 58 11.18 5.17 6.10
C GLY A 58 11.20 6.59 5.55
N ASN A 59 12.07 6.88 4.57
CA ASN A 59 12.18 8.24 4.00
C ASN A 59 11.13 8.50 2.91
N THR A 60 11.02 7.64 1.89
CA THR A 60 10.20 7.94 0.70
C THR A 60 8.71 7.72 0.97
N VAL A 61 8.38 6.63 1.65
CA VAL A 61 7.00 6.29 1.97
C VAL A 61 6.58 7.00 3.26
N GLY A 62 7.44 7.06 4.29
CA GLY A 62 7.14 7.80 5.53
C GLY A 62 6.77 9.27 5.29
N ASP A 63 7.50 9.98 4.44
CA ASP A 63 7.20 11.39 4.09
C ASP A 63 5.91 11.54 3.30
N ALA A 64 5.58 10.54 2.46
CA ALA A 64 4.34 10.52 1.70
C ALA A 64 3.13 10.19 2.59
N LEU A 65 3.27 9.34 3.61
CA LEU A 65 2.15 8.79 4.39
C LEU A 65 1.68 9.66 5.56
N GLY A 66 1.99 10.96 5.57
CA GLY A 66 1.61 11.89 6.65
C GLY A 66 0.09 12.10 6.84
N PHE A 67 -0.30 12.59 8.03
CA PHE A 67 -1.71 12.76 8.45
C PHE A 67 -2.45 14.01 7.92
N ASN A 68 -1.83 14.80 7.04
CA ASN A 68 -2.43 15.99 6.42
C ASN A 68 -1.94 16.13 4.97
N ALA A 69 -2.29 15.13 4.16
CA ALA A 69 -1.86 15.04 2.76
C ALA A 69 -2.31 16.24 1.93
N VAL A 70 -3.47 16.81 2.26
CA VAL A 70 -4.05 17.98 1.58
C VAL A 70 -4.53 19.03 2.57
N LYS A 71 -4.60 20.28 2.12
CA LYS A 71 -5.05 21.46 2.86
C LYS A 71 -6.31 22.05 2.23
N SER A 72 -7.03 22.85 3.02
CA SER A 72 -8.19 23.59 2.51
C SER A 72 -7.77 24.53 1.39
N GLY A 73 -8.48 24.45 0.26
CA GLY A 73 -8.18 25.21 -0.94
C GLY A 73 -7.17 24.56 -1.89
N ASP A 74 -6.53 23.45 -1.50
CA ASP A 74 -5.73 22.66 -2.45
C ASP A 74 -6.62 22.15 -3.60
N PRO A 75 -6.08 22.04 -4.82
CA PRO A 75 -6.80 21.43 -5.92
C PRO A 75 -6.97 19.92 -5.68
N LYS A 76 -8.00 19.31 -6.28
CA LYS A 76 -8.21 17.85 -6.21
C LYS A 76 -6.97 17.08 -6.68
N SER A 77 -6.24 17.61 -7.67
CA SER A 77 -4.95 17.11 -8.15
C SER A 77 -3.85 16.99 -7.07
N ALA A 78 -3.98 17.66 -5.92
CA ALA A 78 -3.10 17.43 -4.77
C ALA A 78 -3.27 16.00 -4.20
N VAL A 79 -4.48 15.46 -4.24
CA VAL A 79 -4.78 14.06 -3.89
C VAL A 79 -4.11 13.12 -4.88
N GLY A 80 -4.21 13.40 -6.19
CA GLY A 80 -3.51 12.60 -7.20
C GLY A 80 -1.99 12.63 -7.02
N LYS A 81 -1.41 13.80 -6.71
CA LYS A 81 0.02 13.93 -6.40
C LYS A 81 0.43 13.14 -5.15
N HIS A 82 -0.45 13.03 -4.15
CA HIS A 82 -0.21 12.20 -2.98
C HIS A 82 -0.08 10.72 -3.36
N PHE A 83 -1.02 10.20 -4.16
CA PHE A 83 -0.94 8.82 -4.66
C PHE A 83 0.27 8.57 -5.56
N GLU A 84 0.67 9.54 -6.40
CA GLU A 84 1.91 9.45 -7.20
C GLU A 84 3.18 9.36 -6.34
N LYS A 85 3.22 10.04 -5.19
CA LYS A 85 4.34 9.90 -4.25
C LYS A 85 4.40 8.50 -3.65
N ILE A 86 3.24 7.95 -3.25
CA ILE A 86 3.15 6.58 -2.74
C ILE A 86 3.59 5.59 -3.80
N LYS A 87 3.10 5.74 -5.04
CA LYS A 87 3.49 4.93 -6.19
C LYS A 87 5.01 4.87 -6.35
N LYS A 88 5.67 6.01 -6.40
CA LYS A 88 7.14 6.10 -6.53
C LYS A 88 7.88 5.43 -5.37
N GLY A 89 7.36 5.58 -4.14
CA GLY A 89 7.90 4.88 -2.98
C GLY A 89 7.81 3.37 -3.11
N LEU A 90 6.67 2.84 -3.54
CA LEU A 90 6.47 1.41 -3.79
C LEU A 90 7.34 0.90 -4.96
N GLU A 91 7.47 1.65 -6.05
CA GLU A 91 8.36 1.31 -7.17
C GLU A 91 9.82 1.23 -6.74
N ASN A 92 10.28 2.16 -5.89
CA ASN A 92 11.63 2.14 -5.33
C ASN A 92 11.87 0.88 -4.48
N ILE A 93 10.93 0.56 -3.59
CA ILE A 93 11.01 -0.64 -2.75
C ILE A 93 11.04 -1.89 -3.61
N LYS A 94 10.20 -1.97 -4.64
CA LYS A 94 10.18 -3.09 -5.57
C LYS A 94 11.53 -3.23 -6.28
N GLY A 95 12.10 -2.13 -6.80
CA GLY A 95 13.41 -2.18 -7.44
C GLY A 95 14.54 -2.65 -6.53
N LYS A 96 14.52 -2.23 -5.26
CA LYS A 96 15.47 -2.72 -4.24
C LYS A 96 15.25 -4.18 -3.88
N LEU A 97 13.99 -4.62 -3.82
CA LEU A 97 13.63 -6.02 -3.61
C LEU A 97 14.15 -6.89 -4.77
N ASP A 98 14.00 -6.44 -6.02
CA ASP A 98 14.54 -7.12 -7.21
C ASP A 98 16.08 -7.22 -7.16
N GLY A 99 16.76 -6.22 -6.59
CA GLY A 99 18.20 -6.26 -6.29
C GLY A 99 18.54 -7.31 -5.23
N LEU A 100 17.82 -7.31 -4.11
CA LEU A 100 17.99 -8.27 -3.01
C LEU A 100 17.78 -9.72 -3.48
N THR A 101 16.86 -9.97 -4.41
CA THR A 101 16.66 -11.29 -5.03
C THR A 101 17.94 -11.79 -5.70
N LYS A 102 18.71 -10.93 -6.35
CA LYS A 102 19.95 -11.32 -7.02
C LYS A 102 21.02 -11.70 -6.00
N ASP A 103 21.12 -10.93 -4.91
CA ASP A 103 22.06 -11.22 -3.82
C ASP A 103 21.73 -12.55 -3.14
N ILE A 104 20.44 -12.82 -2.94
CA ILE A 104 19.95 -14.09 -2.37
C ILE A 104 20.23 -15.26 -3.30
N THR A 105 19.81 -15.20 -4.56
CA THR A 105 20.00 -16.29 -5.54
C THR A 105 21.47 -16.57 -5.87
N SER A 106 22.35 -15.58 -5.68
CA SER A 106 23.80 -15.73 -5.85
C SER A 106 24.51 -16.20 -4.58
N THR A 107 23.78 -16.46 -3.49
CA THR A 107 24.38 -16.90 -2.21
C THR A 107 24.95 -18.31 -2.39
N PRO A 108 26.28 -18.49 -2.24
CA PRO A 108 26.89 -19.80 -2.41
C PRO A 108 26.50 -20.71 -1.24
N HIS A 109 26.41 -22.02 -1.51
CA HIS A 109 26.18 -23.03 -0.47
C HIS A 109 24.89 -22.81 0.34
N ALA A 110 23.80 -22.34 -0.29
CA ALA A 110 22.51 -22.16 0.36
C ALA A 110 21.36 -22.62 -0.53
N ASP A 111 20.32 -23.20 0.07
CA ASP A 111 19.03 -23.37 -0.62
C ASP A 111 18.21 -22.08 -0.46
N THR A 112 17.97 -21.41 -1.58
CA THR A 112 17.31 -20.11 -1.65
C THR A 112 15.85 -20.21 -2.06
N THR A 113 15.38 -21.40 -2.45
CA THR A 113 14.05 -21.63 -3.06
C THR A 113 12.89 -21.11 -2.19
N GLY A 114 12.98 -21.35 -0.87
CA GLY A 114 11.98 -20.87 0.09
C GLY A 114 11.95 -19.34 0.18
N VAL A 115 13.12 -18.70 0.15
CA VAL A 115 13.23 -17.24 0.22
C VAL A 115 12.76 -16.60 -1.08
N GLU A 116 13.13 -17.16 -2.23
CA GLU A 116 12.68 -16.70 -3.55
C GLU A 116 11.15 -16.70 -3.65
N THR A 117 10.49 -17.74 -3.12
CA THR A 117 9.03 -17.81 -3.09
C THR A 117 8.42 -16.65 -2.29
N VAL A 118 9.00 -16.29 -1.15
CA VAL A 118 8.55 -15.17 -0.33
C VAL A 118 8.81 -13.83 -1.01
N ILE A 119 9.95 -13.67 -1.70
CA ILE A 119 10.24 -12.46 -2.48
C ILE A 119 9.23 -12.28 -3.60
N ASN A 120 8.94 -13.33 -4.37
CA ASN A 120 7.97 -13.27 -5.46
C ASN A 120 6.59 -12.86 -4.93
N SER A 121 6.15 -13.45 -3.81
CA SER A 121 4.90 -13.04 -3.16
C SER A 121 4.91 -11.57 -2.73
N ALA A 122 6.01 -11.07 -2.16
CA ALA A 122 6.13 -9.65 -1.79
C ALA A 122 6.14 -8.73 -3.02
N SER A 123 6.80 -9.14 -4.12
CA SER A 123 6.84 -8.41 -5.39
C SER A 123 5.46 -8.30 -6.04
N ASP A 124 4.68 -9.38 -6.00
CA ASP A 124 3.29 -9.40 -6.48
C ASP A 124 2.40 -8.45 -5.67
N VAL A 125 2.56 -8.45 -4.34
CA VAL A 125 1.85 -7.50 -3.46
C VAL A 125 2.20 -6.05 -3.82
N LEU A 126 3.49 -5.73 -3.95
CA LEU A 126 3.93 -4.37 -4.33
C LEU A 126 3.37 -3.97 -5.70
N THR A 127 3.33 -4.88 -6.66
CA THR A 127 2.78 -4.64 -8.00
C THR A 127 1.28 -4.30 -7.93
N LYS A 128 0.48 -5.10 -7.20
CA LYS A 128 -0.96 -4.83 -7.03
C LYS A 128 -1.22 -3.48 -6.33
N LEU A 129 -0.39 -3.13 -5.34
CA LEU A 129 -0.48 -1.83 -4.65
C LEU A 129 -0.13 -0.68 -5.60
N ILE A 130 0.97 -0.78 -6.36
CA ILE A 130 1.39 0.21 -7.38
C ILE A 130 0.28 0.46 -8.39
N ASP A 131 -0.32 -0.60 -8.93
CA ASP A 131 -1.42 -0.51 -9.89
C ASP A 131 -2.62 0.23 -9.31
N SER A 132 -2.99 -0.10 -8.07
CA SER A 132 -4.14 0.49 -7.40
C SER A 132 -3.92 1.98 -7.10
N VAL A 133 -2.75 2.35 -6.58
CA VAL A 133 -2.46 3.77 -6.32
C VAL A 133 -2.27 4.56 -7.61
N SER A 134 -1.77 3.95 -8.68
CA SER A 134 -1.68 4.62 -9.99
C SER A 134 -3.06 4.92 -10.58
N LYS A 135 -4.04 4.02 -10.40
CA LYS A 135 -5.43 4.27 -10.80
C LYS A 135 -6.05 5.40 -9.99
N LEU A 136 -5.84 5.41 -8.67
CA LEU A 136 -6.30 6.49 -7.79
C LEU A 136 -5.71 7.84 -8.19
N ALA A 137 -4.40 7.90 -8.49
CA ALA A 137 -3.74 9.10 -8.99
C ALA A 137 -4.37 9.60 -10.31
N GLY A 138 -4.67 8.68 -11.22
CA GLY A 138 -5.25 8.98 -12.53
C GLY A 138 -6.65 9.61 -12.48
N VAL A 139 -7.47 9.27 -11.49
CA VAL A 139 -8.85 9.78 -11.36
C VAL A 139 -8.99 10.95 -10.38
N THR A 140 -7.93 11.32 -9.67
CA THR A 140 -7.92 12.43 -8.70
C THR A 140 -7.05 13.59 -9.19
N ASN A 141 -7.04 13.85 -10.50
CA ASN A 141 -6.14 14.80 -11.18
C ASN A 141 -6.80 16.11 -11.62
N ASP A 142 -7.94 16.47 -11.01
CA ASP A 142 -8.73 17.66 -11.39
C ASP A 142 -8.17 18.96 -10.78
N SER A 143 -8.34 20.09 -11.48
CA SER A 143 -7.83 21.40 -11.05
C SER A 143 -8.75 22.14 -10.08
N ASP A 144 -10.01 21.74 -9.93
CA ASP A 144 -10.92 22.41 -9.01
C ASP A 144 -10.43 22.26 -7.57
N PRO A 145 -10.76 23.19 -6.66
CA PRO A 145 -10.46 23.04 -5.25
C PRO A 145 -11.19 21.85 -4.60
N ILE A 146 -10.54 21.21 -3.63
CA ILE A 146 -11.18 20.29 -2.69
C ILE A 146 -12.29 21.04 -1.97
N GLY A 147 -13.50 20.48 -2.00
CA GLY A 147 -14.67 21.11 -1.40
C GLY A 147 -15.23 22.30 -2.17
N ILE A 148 -14.92 22.44 -3.46
CA ILE A 148 -15.60 23.41 -4.33
C ILE A 148 -17.12 23.30 -4.20
N ALA A 149 -17.78 24.45 -4.07
CA ALA A 149 -19.22 24.53 -3.92
C ALA A 149 -19.82 25.51 -4.92
N ASN A 150 -21.04 25.23 -5.36
CA ASN A 150 -21.86 26.14 -6.13
C ASN A 150 -22.56 27.11 -5.18
N SER A 151 -22.07 28.34 -5.12
CA SER A 151 -22.65 29.45 -4.36
C SER A 151 -24.11 29.70 -4.77
N GLY A 152 -25.06 29.49 -3.86
CA GLY A 152 -26.50 29.63 -4.11
C GLY A 152 -27.08 28.62 -5.12
N GLY A 153 -26.29 27.61 -5.50
CA GLY A 153 -26.61 26.65 -6.55
C GLY A 153 -26.91 25.25 -6.03
N ALA A 154 -27.39 24.39 -6.94
CA ALA A 154 -27.48 22.95 -6.69
C ALA A 154 -26.06 22.31 -6.64
N PRO A 155 -25.87 21.15 -5.99
CA PRO A 155 -24.62 20.40 -6.08
C PRO A 155 -24.38 19.87 -7.51
N SER A 156 -23.21 19.31 -7.77
CA SER A 156 -22.90 18.60 -9.03
C SER A 156 -22.34 17.21 -8.72
N ALA A 157 -22.72 16.20 -9.50
CA ALA A 157 -22.28 14.82 -9.28
C ALA A 157 -20.77 14.68 -9.49
N ALA A 158 -20.14 13.84 -8.66
CA ALA A 158 -18.86 13.26 -9.02
C ALA A 158 -19.02 12.34 -10.24
N ASP A 159 -18.03 12.30 -11.12
CA ASP A 159 -18.06 11.39 -12.27
C ASP A 159 -18.19 9.94 -11.81
N LYS A 160 -19.18 9.23 -12.35
CA LYS A 160 -19.51 7.86 -11.94
C LYS A 160 -18.36 6.89 -12.21
N ALA A 161 -17.72 6.99 -13.38
CA ALA A 161 -16.68 6.05 -13.79
C ALA A 161 -15.41 6.24 -12.95
N GLU A 162 -15.09 7.49 -12.63
CA GLU A 162 -13.99 7.83 -11.73
C GLU A 162 -14.29 7.39 -10.28
N VAL A 163 -15.52 7.58 -9.76
CA VAL A 163 -15.93 7.05 -8.45
C VAL A 163 -15.83 5.52 -8.40
N ASP A 164 -16.30 4.83 -9.44
CA ASP A 164 -16.18 3.37 -9.55
C ASP A 164 -14.72 2.90 -9.54
N THR A 165 -13.83 3.66 -10.18
CA THR A 165 -12.39 3.40 -10.16
C THR A 165 -11.80 3.56 -8.76
N VAL A 166 -12.23 4.57 -7.99
CA VAL A 166 -11.81 4.73 -6.59
C VAL A 166 -12.26 3.53 -5.76
N ILE A 167 -13.54 3.15 -5.85
CA ILE A 167 -14.12 2.03 -5.10
C ILE A 167 -13.34 0.74 -5.36
N LYS A 168 -13.11 0.40 -6.64
CA LYS A 168 -12.35 -0.80 -7.03
C LYS A 168 -10.90 -0.79 -6.55
N SER A 169 -10.23 0.36 -6.66
CA SER A 169 -8.83 0.47 -6.24
C SER A 169 -8.69 0.39 -4.71
N VAL A 170 -9.62 0.98 -3.97
CA VAL A 170 -9.70 0.84 -2.50
C VAL A 170 -9.99 -0.60 -2.10
N SER A 171 -10.92 -1.29 -2.79
CA SER A 171 -11.19 -2.71 -2.52
C SER A 171 -9.94 -3.57 -2.74
N SER A 172 -9.24 -3.36 -3.87
CA SER A 172 -8.01 -4.11 -4.17
C SER A 172 -6.90 -3.87 -3.15
N ILE A 173 -6.69 -2.64 -2.68
CA ILE A 173 -5.72 -2.34 -1.61
C ILE A 173 -6.08 -3.11 -0.33
N ILE A 174 -7.35 -3.11 0.05
CA ILE A 174 -7.83 -3.78 1.27
C ILE A 174 -7.69 -5.30 1.15
N GLU A 175 -8.09 -5.90 0.02
CA GLU A 175 -7.97 -7.34 -0.23
C GLU A 175 -6.50 -7.78 -0.16
N VAL A 176 -5.59 -7.04 -0.81
CA VAL A 176 -4.15 -7.32 -0.77
C VAL A 176 -3.59 -7.20 0.66
N ALA A 177 -4.11 -6.26 1.46
CA ALA A 177 -3.74 -6.12 2.84
C ALA A 177 -4.21 -7.32 3.70
N GLU A 178 -5.46 -7.74 3.53
CA GLU A 178 -6.03 -8.92 4.20
C GLU A 178 -5.26 -10.20 3.84
N GLU A 179 -4.98 -10.43 2.55
CA GLU A 179 -4.11 -11.52 2.05
C GLU A 179 -2.71 -11.48 2.68
N SER A 180 -2.21 -10.27 2.98
CA SER A 180 -0.93 -10.06 3.63
C SER A 180 -0.97 -10.24 5.16
N GLY A 181 -2.15 -10.52 5.74
CA GLY A 181 -2.34 -10.69 7.18
C GLY A 181 -2.53 -9.38 7.94
N VAL A 182 -2.81 -8.26 7.25
CA VAL A 182 -3.16 -6.99 7.88
C VAL A 182 -4.61 -7.04 8.34
N LYS A 183 -4.84 -6.69 9.60
CA LYS A 183 -6.19 -6.60 10.16
C LYS A 183 -6.87 -5.31 9.71
N ILE A 184 -8.05 -5.43 9.11
CA ILE A 184 -8.90 -4.31 8.71
C ILE A 184 -10.01 -4.19 9.73
N GLU A 185 -10.05 -3.06 10.42
CA GLU A 185 -11.09 -2.82 11.43
C GLU A 185 -12.40 -2.39 10.75
N PRO A 186 -13.57 -2.81 11.25
CA PRO A 186 -14.85 -2.39 10.70
C PRO A 186 -15.12 -0.89 10.93
N GLY A 187 -14.57 -0.33 12.02
CA GLY A 187 -14.84 1.03 12.47
C GLY A 187 -16.25 1.21 13.02
N ASN A 188 -16.55 2.40 13.52
CA ASN A 188 -17.89 2.79 13.94
C ASN A 188 -18.57 3.65 12.86
N ALA A 189 -19.62 3.12 12.25
CA ALA A 189 -20.38 3.84 11.22
C ALA A 189 -20.98 5.18 11.73
N GLY A 190 -21.20 5.28 13.05
CA GLY A 190 -21.88 6.41 13.66
C GLY A 190 -23.40 6.29 13.55
N SER A 191 -24.08 7.41 13.72
CA SER A 191 -25.54 7.46 13.74
C SER A 191 -26.10 7.82 12.37
N GLU A 192 -27.34 7.42 12.12
CA GLU A 192 -28.12 7.91 10.98
C GLU A 192 -28.21 9.44 11.01
N ILE A 193 -28.11 10.05 9.84
CA ILE A 193 -28.38 11.49 9.67
C ILE A 193 -29.82 11.61 9.22
N ALA A 194 -30.64 12.18 10.09
CA ALA A 194 -32.06 12.42 9.84
C ALA A 194 -32.28 13.25 8.57
N LYS A 195 -33.51 13.18 8.02
CA LYS A 195 -33.88 14.00 6.87
C LYS A 195 -33.70 15.47 7.19
N ALA A 196 -33.15 16.23 6.23
CA ALA A 196 -32.93 17.66 6.40
C ALA A 196 -34.24 18.40 6.69
N SER A 197 -34.36 18.95 7.88
CA SER A 197 -35.51 19.74 8.33
C SER A 197 -35.44 21.19 7.84
N ALA A 198 -34.23 21.66 7.52
CA ALA A 198 -33.98 23.01 7.02
C ALA A 198 -32.83 23.03 6.00
N GLN A 199 -32.75 24.11 5.22
CA GLN A 199 -31.63 24.36 4.28
C GLN A 199 -30.28 24.61 4.99
N THR A 200 -30.28 24.79 6.31
CA THR A 200 -29.08 24.91 7.16
C THR A 200 -28.53 23.56 7.63
N ASP A 201 -29.17 22.44 7.28
CA ASP A 201 -28.73 21.11 7.70
C ASP A 201 -27.61 20.58 6.82
N ALA A 202 -26.76 19.70 7.37
CA ALA A 202 -25.57 19.19 6.67
C ALA A 202 -25.89 18.62 5.28
N ILE A 203 -26.99 17.87 5.16
CA ILE A 203 -27.43 17.21 3.92
C ILE A 203 -27.89 18.22 2.85
N ALA A 204 -28.21 19.47 3.22
CA ALA A 204 -28.51 20.52 2.25
C ALA A 204 -27.29 20.85 1.35
N THR A 205 -26.06 20.59 1.82
CA THR A 205 -24.84 20.71 0.99
C THR A 205 -24.79 19.70 -0.17
N PHE A 206 -25.62 18.66 -0.09
CA PHE A 206 -25.89 17.68 -1.15
C PHE A 206 -27.25 17.90 -1.83
N GLY A 207 -27.88 19.07 -1.63
CA GLY A 207 -29.17 19.42 -2.24
C GLY A 207 -30.39 18.78 -1.57
N GLY A 208 -30.26 18.16 -0.39
CA GLY A 208 -31.31 17.30 0.17
C GLY A 208 -32.50 17.99 0.86
N HIS A 209 -32.86 19.23 0.50
CA HIS A 209 -33.99 19.93 1.14
C HIS A 209 -34.87 20.73 0.15
N ASN A 210 -36.10 20.26 -0.09
CA ASN A 210 -37.24 20.96 -0.69
C ASN A 210 -36.91 21.89 -1.87
N SER A 211 -36.16 21.43 -2.86
CA SER A 211 -35.73 22.22 -4.02
C SER A 211 -34.93 23.50 -3.69
N GLY A 212 -34.45 23.61 -2.45
CA GLY A 212 -33.63 24.68 -1.94
C GLY A 212 -32.13 24.41 -2.09
N HIS A 213 -31.33 25.47 -2.15
CA HIS A 213 -29.87 25.35 -2.00
C HIS A 213 -29.50 25.41 -0.50
N ALA A 214 -28.28 24.99 -0.17
CA ALA A 214 -27.76 25.13 1.19
C ALA A 214 -27.73 26.60 1.63
N GLN A 215 -28.12 26.86 2.87
CA GLN A 215 -28.08 28.18 3.51
C GLN A 215 -26.92 28.25 4.50
N ALA A 216 -26.63 29.46 4.99
CA ALA A 216 -25.56 29.70 5.95
C ALA A 216 -25.67 28.77 7.17
N GLY A 217 -24.57 28.11 7.52
CA GLY A 217 -24.45 27.15 8.62
C GLY A 217 -24.58 25.69 8.20
N ALA A 218 -24.98 25.40 6.95
CA ALA A 218 -24.99 24.04 6.44
C ALA A 218 -23.58 23.45 6.32
N GLY A 219 -22.59 24.26 5.94
CA GLY A 219 -21.18 23.88 5.90
C GLY A 219 -20.63 23.55 7.28
N ASP A 220 -20.95 24.36 8.29
CA ASP A 220 -20.54 24.10 9.67
C ASP A 220 -21.13 22.79 10.21
N LYS A 221 -22.44 22.55 9.98
CA LYS A 221 -23.07 21.28 10.37
C LYS A 221 -22.48 20.10 9.60
N LEU A 222 -22.13 20.27 8.32
CA LEU A 222 -21.41 19.24 7.55
C LEU A 222 -20.06 18.91 8.20
N ALA A 223 -19.29 19.93 8.60
CA ALA A 223 -18.01 19.72 9.29
C ALA A 223 -18.19 18.96 10.60
N VAL A 224 -19.23 19.28 11.38
CA VAL A 224 -19.59 18.55 12.61
C VAL A 224 -19.90 17.09 12.30
N GLU A 225 -20.75 16.77 11.33
CA GLU A 225 -21.09 15.38 11.03
C GLU A 225 -19.91 14.59 10.45
N VAL A 226 -19.06 15.22 9.62
CA VAL A 226 -17.82 14.61 9.12
C VAL A 226 -16.83 14.35 10.26
N SER A 227 -16.74 15.25 11.25
CA SER A 227 -15.82 15.08 12.38
C SER A 227 -16.12 13.83 13.21
N LYS A 228 -17.41 13.49 13.37
CA LYS A 228 -17.89 12.29 14.10
C LYS A 228 -17.57 10.97 13.40
N ALA A 229 -17.35 10.99 12.09
CA ALA A 229 -17.15 9.77 11.31
C ALA A 229 -15.78 9.13 11.60
N ASP A 230 -15.79 7.83 11.89
CA ASP A 230 -14.59 7.05 12.10
C ASP A 230 -13.86 6.74 10.78
N PRO A 231 -12.53 6.93 10.66
CA PRO A 231 -11.79 6.67 9.42
C PRO A 231 -11.89 5.24 8.89
N TRP A 232 -11.90 4.21 9.76
CA TRP A 232 -12.07 2.82 9.35
C TRP A 232 -13.47 2.58 8.78
N ALA A 233 -14.49 3.15 9.42
CA ALA A 233 -15.84 3.06 8.89
C ALA A 233 -15.96 3.76 7.53
N ILE A 234 -15.35 4.94 7.36
CA ILE A 234 -15.36 5.67 6.07
C ILE A 234 -14.78 4.81 4.95
N ILE A 235 -13.60 4.20 5.15
CA ILE A 235 -12.98 3.40 4.07
C ILE A 235 -13.77 2.13 3.77
N ASN A 236 -14.41 1.52 4.78
CA ASN A 236 -15.34 0.41 4.56
C ASN A 236 -16.57 0.84 3.76
N LYS A 237 -17.12 2.03 4.03
CA LYS A 237 -18.21 2.60 3.23
C LYS A 237 -17.79 2.85 1.78
N ILE A 238 -16.54 3.28 1.54
CA ILE A 238 -16.01 3.43 0.18
C ILE A 238 -15.85 2.06 -0.50
N LYS A 239 -15.23 1.07 0.18
CA LYS A 239 -15.06 -0.31 -0.34
C LYS A 239 -16.39 -0.92 -0.81
N HIS A 240 -17.46 -0.71 -0.05
CA HIS A 240 -18.78 -1.27 -0.31
C HIS A 240 -19.75 -0.33 -1.02
N ALA A 241 -19.31 0.86 -1.43
CA ALA A 241 -20.16 1.79 -2.15
C ALA A 241 -20.51 1.27 -3.54
N ILE A 242 -21.68 1.69 -4.04
CA ILE A 242 -22.07 1.48 -5.43
C ILE A 242 -22.03 2.83 -6.13
N ALA A 243 -21.17 2.98 -7.14
CA ALA A 243 -21.12 4.20 -7.95
C ALA A 243 -22.43 4.37 -8.73
N THR A 244 -23.15 5.46 -8.50
CA THR A 244 -24.45 5.73 -9.14
C THR A 244 -24.33 6.82 -10.21
N VAL A 245 -25.22 6.79 -11.21
CA VAL A 245 -25.36 7.89 -12.18
C VAL A 245 -25.87 9.13 -11.45
N GLY A 246 -25.44 10.31 -11.90
CA GLY A 246 -25.87 11.58 -11.34
C GLY A 246 -27.39 11.72 -11.32
N ALA A 247 -27.97 11.97 -10.14
CA ALA A 247 -29.41 12.14 -9.95
C ALA A 247 -29.70 12.99 -8.70
N LYS A 248 -30.94 13.45 -8.57
CA LYS A 248 -31.44 14.00 -7.30
C LYS A 248 -31.33 12.95 -6.20
N LEU A 249 -31.07 13.40 -4.96
CA LEU A 249 -31.09 12.51 -3.81
C LEU A 249 -32.46 11.86 -3.60
N LYS A 250 -32.45 10.60 -3.16
CA LYS A 250 -33.66 9.92 -2.72
C LYS A 250 -34.15 10.55 -1.42
N THR A 251 -35.47 10.66 -1.29
CA THR A 251 -36.15 11.32 -0.17
C THR A 251 -36.30 10.39 1.04
N ASP A 252 -35.20 9.78 1.46
CA ASP A 252 -35.11 8.85 2.60
C ASP A 252 -33.82 9.10 3.40
N THR A 253 -33.66 8.42 4.54
CA THR A 253 -32.46 8.49 5.39
C THR A 253 -31.44 7.40 5.10
N THR A 254 -31.67 6.59 4.07
CA THR A 254 -30.85 5.41 3.75
C THR A 254 -29.83 5.66 2.65
N ASN A 255 -29.68 6.90 2.17
CA ASN A 255 -28.69 7.24 1.17
C ASN A 255 -27.27 6.88 1.66
N GLU A 256 -26.60 6.05 0.87
CA GLU A 256 -25.23 5.58 1.10
C GLU A 256 -24.23 6.42 0.31
N ALA A 257 -22.94 6.21 0.58
CA ALA A 257 -21.84 7.04 0.06
C ALA A 257 -21.91 7.32 -1.45
N GLY A 258 -22.18 6.28 -2.26
CA GLY A 258 -22.27 6.42 -3.72
C GLY A 258 -23.44 7.26 -4.20
N GLY A 259 -24.64 7.04 -3.63
CA GLY A 259 -25.84 7.81 -3.93
C GLY A 259 -25.70 9.29 -3.54
N LEU A 260 -25.09 9.54 -2.37
CA LEU A 260 -24.78 10.90 -1.92
C LEU A 260 -23.76 11.59 -2.84
N ALA A 261 -22.65 10.93 -3.20
CA ALA A 261 -21.63 11.49 -4.07
C ALA A 261 -22.17 11.85 -5.47
N ALA A 262 -23.16 11.09 -5.96
CA ALA A 262 -23.83 11.31 -7.23
C ALA A 262 -24.94 12.37 -7.21
N SER A 263 -25.22 13.01 -6.07
CA SER A 263 -26.20 14.11 -6.05
C SER A 263 -25.80 15.22 -7.02
N ASN A 264 -26.68 15.55 -7.99
CA ASN A 264 -26.44 16.58 -9.00
C ASN A 264 -27.51 17.67 -9.05
N ASP A 265 -28.54 17.57 -8.21
CA ASP A 265 -29.63 18.53 -8.19
C ASP A 265 -30.29 18.52 -6.80
N LYS A 266 -31.21 19.45 -6.60
CA LYS A 266 -31.94 19.63 -5.35
C LYS A 266 -33.06 18.59 -5.26
N ALA A 267 -33.09 17.86 -4.16
CA ALA A 267 -34.13 16.89 -3.86
C ALA A 267 -35.49 17.59 -3.74
N ASP A 268 -36.53 16.98 -4.30
CA ASP A 268 -37.89 17.54 -4.30
C ASP A 268 -38.46 17.60 -2.88
N ASN A 269 -38.07 16.65 -2.02
CA ASN A 269 -38.39 16.59 -0.61
C ASN A 269 -37.11 16.33 0.22
N THR A 270 -37.26 16.29 1.54
CA THR A 270 -36.17 16.11 2.49
C THR A 270 -35.47 14.75 2.33
N ALA A 271 -34.13 14.77 2.35
CA ALA A 271 -33.25 13.60 2.29
C ALA A 271 -32.33 13.55 3.53
N GLY A 272 -31.85 12.37 3.88
CA GLY A 272 -30.88 12.11 4.95
C GLY A 272 -29.74 11.21 4.44
N ALA A 273 -28.91 10.73 5.37
CA ALA A 273 -27.82 9.78 5.08
C ALA A 273 -27.80 8.64 6.09
N LYS A 274 -27.43 7.44 5.63
CA LYS A 274 -27.53 6.21 6.43
C LYS A 274 -26.66 6.23 7.68
N SER A 275 -25.53 6.93 7.62
CA SER A 275 -24.64 7.09 8.78
C SER A 275 -23.70 8.29 8.62
N ASN A 276 -23.05 8.71 9.71
CA ASN A 276 -21.92 9.66 9.66
C ASN A 276 -20.83 9.19 8.68
N ALA A 277 -20.50 7.90 8.69
CA ALA A 277 -19.50 7.34 7.79
C ALA A 277 -19.93 7.37 6.32
N ASP A 278 -21.21 7.09 6.01
CA ASP A 278 -21.75 7.21 4.65
C ASP A 278 -21.67 8.65 4.14
N LEU A 279 -22.02 9.62 4.99
CA LEU A 279 -21.91 11.04 4.66
C LEU A 279 -20.44 11.44 4.43
N ALA A 280 -19.53 11.11 5.34
CA ALA A 280 -18.13 11.47 5.20
C ALA A 280 -17.44 10.79 4.00
N ALA A 281 -17.78 9.53 3.71
CA ALA A 281 -17.33 8.84 2.50
C ALA A 281 -17.82 9.55 1.23
N ALA A 282 -19.09 9.96 1.19
CA ALA A 282 -19.62 10.73 0.07
C ALA A 282 -18.93 12.09 -0.10
N VAL A 283 -18.69 12.79 1.01
CA VAL A 283 -17.94 14.05 1.02
C VAL A 283 -16.55 13.84 0.42
N ALA A 284 -15.82 12.81 0.87
CA ALA A 284 -14.49 12.50 0.33
C ALA A 284 -14.55 12.17 -1.17
N LEU A 285 -15.43 11.27 -1.60
CA LEU A 285 -15.58 10.91 -3.02
C LEU A 285 -15.88 12.14 -3.89
N LYS A 286 -16.82 12.99 -3.46
CA LYS A 286 -17.19 14.21 -4.20
C LYS A 286 -16.05 15.24 -4.22
N ALA A 287 -15.28 15.31 -3.15
CA ALA A 287 -14.17 16.24 -3.01
C ALA A 287 -12.91 15.81 -3.76
N MET A 288 -12.70 14.52 -4.05
CA MET A 288 -11.53 14.02 -4.79
C MET A 288 -11.76 13.89 -6.30
N ILE A 289 -13.00 13.66 -6.72
CA ILE A 289 -13.32 13.26 -8.10
C ILE A 289 -13.83 14.43 -8.93
N LYS A 290 -13.54 14.40 -10.24
CA LYS A 290 -13.97 15.43 -11.18
C LYS A 290 -15.49 15.60 -11.20
N GLY A 291 -15.93 16.83 -11.45
CA GLY A 291 -17.35 17.19 -11.51
C GLY A 291 -18.05 17.33 -10.16
N GLY A 292 -17.53 16.69 -9.10
CA GLY A 292 -18.11 16.76 -7.76
C GLY A 292 -18.07 18.17 -7.18
N LYS A 293 -19.25 18.78 -6.97
CA LYS A 293 -19.40 20.10 -6.33
C LYS A 293 -20.49 20.06 -5.28
N PHE A 294 -20.27 20.75 -4.17
CA PHE A 294 -21.26 20.89 -3.11
C PHE A 294 -22.23 22.05 -3.39
N SER A 295 -23.31 22.15 -2.63
CA SER A 295 -24.12 23.37 -2.51
C SER A 295 -23.66 24.14 -1.27
N ALA A 296 -23.54 25.47 -1.37
CA ALA A 296 -23.22 26.32 -0.23
C ALA A 296 -23.87 27.70 -0.37
N ALA A 297 -24.09 28.38 0.76
CA ALA A 297 -24.27 29.83 0.74
C ALA A 297 -22.92 30.52 0.50
N SER A 298 -22.91 31.71 -0.08
CA SER A 298 -21.66 32.41 -0.46
C SER A 298 -20.71 32.70 0.70
N GLY A 299 -21.24 32.86 1.92
CA GLY A 299 -20.42 33.04 3.14
C GLY A 299 -19.95 31.73 3.79
N ASP A 300 -20.37 30.56 3.28
CA ASP A 300 -20.22 29.26 3.95
C ASP A 300 -19.32 28.28 3.17
N GLU A 301 -18.75 28.71 2.03
CA GLU A 301 -17.85 27.87 1.22
C GLU A 301 -16.62 27.41 1.99
N GLY A 302 -16.11 28.25 2.90
CA GLY A 302 -14.93 27.93 3.72
C GLY A 302 -15.17 26.71 4.62
N ALA A 303 -16.35 26.63 5.25
CA ALA A 303 -16.71 25.51 6.11
C ALA A 303 -16.87 24.20 5.30
N VAL A 304 -17.48 24.28 4.11
CA VAL A 304 -17.58 23.14 3.18
C VAL A 304 -16.20 22.65 2.74
N LYS A 305 -15.27 23.56 2.40
CA LYS A 305 -13.88 23.21 2.08
C LYS A 305 -13.17 22.56 3.25
N GLY A 306 -13.39 23.06 4.47
CA GLY A 306 -12.87 22.45 5.70
C GLY A 306 -13.38 21.03 5.93
N ALA A 307 -14.69 20.82 5.81
CA ALA A 307 -15.32 19.50 5.93
C ALA A 307 -14.81 18.53 4.87
N ALA A 308 -14.74 18.98 3.61
CA ALA A 308 -14.21 18.21 2.50
C ALA A 308 -12.75 17.79 2.72
N THR A 309 -11.89 18.73 3.11
CA THR A 309 -10.48 18.48 3.40
C THR A 309 -10.33 17.47 4.54
N SER A 310 -11.14 17.60 5.60
CA SER A 310 -11.14 16.66 6.73
C SER A 310 -11.52 15.25 6.29
N ALA A 311 -12.59 15.11 5.50
CA ALA A 311 -13.03 13.81 4.98
C ALA A 311 -11.95 13.16 4.08
N VAL A 312 -11.35 13.93 3.18
CA VAL A 312 -10.27 13.45 2.30
C VAL A 312 -9.06 12.99 3.12
N ASN A 313 -8.60 13.80 4.09
CA ASN A 313 -7.47 13.41 4.94
C ASN A 313 -7.76 12.18 5.81
N LYS A 314 -9.00 11.97 6.26
CA LYS A 314 -9.39 10.72 6.96
C LYS A 314 -9.24 9.50 6.05
N VAL A 315 -9.70 9.59 4.79
CA VAL A 315 -9.54 8.52 3.79
C VAL A 315 -8.08 8.27 3.45
N LEU A 316 -7.31 9.32 3.19
CA LEU A 316 -5.89 9.19 2.86
C LEU A 316 -5.10 8.64 4.05
N GLY A 317 -5.36 9.12 5.26
CA GLY A 317 -4.69 8.64 6.47
C GLY A 317 -4.88 7.14 6.71
N ILE A 318 -6.11 6.63 6.52
CA ILE A 318 -6.36 5.20 6.71
C ILE A 318 -5.82 4.33 5.56
N LEU A 319 -5.94 4.78 4.31
CA LEU A 319 -5.30 4.09 3.18
C LEU A 319 -3.78 4.04 3.34
N ASN A 320 -3.18 5.14 3.78
CA ASN A 320 -1.75 5.22 4.05
C ASN A 320 -1.34 4.19 5.10
N LEU A 321 -2.09 4.09 6.21
CA LEU A 321 -1.84 3.10 7.26
C LEU A 321 -1.92 1.67 6.73
N ILE A 322 -2.97 1.35 5.97
CA ILE A 322 -3.18 0.03 5.38
C ILE A 322 -1.98 -0.34 4.49
N ILE A 323 -1.64 0.52 3.53
CA ILE A 323 -0.50 0.30 2.62
C ILE A 323 0.80 0.09 3.40
N ARG A 324 1.02 0.91 4.45
CA ARG A 324 2.21 0.80 5.30
C ARG A 324 2.31 -0.57 5.95
N GLN A 325 1.24 -0.99 6.63
CA GLN A 325 1.18 -2.28 7.32
C GLN A 325 1.30 -3.46 6.35
N THR A 326 0.76 -3.34 5.14
CA THR A 326 0.90 -4.37 4.11
C THR A 326 2.35 -4.54 3.69
N VAL A 327 3.06 -3.44 3.42
CA VAL A 327 4.49 -3.50 3.06
C VAL A 327 5.33 -4.03 4.23
N GLU A 328 5.12 -3.51 5.44
CA GLU A 328 5.81 -3.95 6.66
C GLU A 328 5.64 -5.46 6.90
N SER A 329 4.42 -5.98 6.79
CA SER A 329 4.11 -7.41 6.96
C SER A 329 4.89 -8.29 5.98
N ASN A 330 4.92 -7.91 4.70
CA ASN A 330 5.63 -8.70 3.68
C ASN A 330 7.15 -8.63 3.83
N LEU A 331 7.70 -7.47 4.20
CA LEU A 331 9.12 -7.35 4.52
C LEU A 331 9.51 -8.16 5.76
N ASP A 332 8.64 -8.26 6.78
CA ASP A 332 8.88 -9.09 7.96
C ASP A 332 8.88 -10.60 7.63
N LYS A 333 7.95 -11.05 6.78
CA LYS A 333 7.94 -12.44 6.25
C LYS A 333 9.25 -12.75 5.52
N LEU A 334 9.70 -11.83 4.66
CA LEU A 334 10.95 -11.99 3.93
C LEU A 334 12.17 -12.03 4.85
N ARG A 335 12.21 -11.15 5.86
CA ARG A 335 13.26 -11.16 6.88
C ARG A 335 13.33 -12.49 7.62
N LYS A 336 12.18 -13.06 7.99
CA LYS A 336 12.10 -14.37 8.64
C LYS A 336 12.63 -15.48 7.73
N ALA A 337 12.22 -15.50 6.47
CA ALA A 337 12.70 -16.48 5.49
C ALA A 337 14.22 -16.42 5.31
N VAL A 338 14.80 -15.22 5.19
CA VAL A 338 16.26 -15.05 5.10
C VAL A 338 16.98 -15.52 6.36
N LYS A 339 16.43 -15.24 7.55
CA LYS A 339 17.01 -15.70 8.82
C LYS A 339 17.06 -17.23 8.93
N GLU A 340 16.16 -17.92 8.24
CA GLU A 340 16.08 -19.39 8.22
C GLU A 340 16.99 -20.03 7.17
N MET A 341 17.66 -19.25 6.31
CA MET A 341 18.63 -19.76 5.35
C MET A 341 19.78 -20.50 6.07
N LYS A 342 20.15 -21.65 5.52
CA LYS A 342 21.22 -22.50 6.08
C LYS A 342 22.31 -22.74 5.07
N TYR A 343 23.53 -22.81 5.58
CA TYR A 343 24.66 -23.35 4.85
C TYR A 343 24.40 -24.81 4.48
N SER A 344 24.73 -25.18 3.24
CA SER A 344 24.59 -26.50 2.65
C SER A 344 25.78 -26.79 1.73
N GLU A 345 26.62 -27.73 2.14
CA GLU A 345 27.78 -28.20 1.35
C GLU A 345 27.38 -28.84 0.02
N ALA A 346 26.18 -29.44 -0.03
CA ALA A 346 25.74 -30.32 -1.11
C ALA A 346 25.41 -29.60 -2.44
N ILE A 347 25.37 -28.27 -2.45
CA ILE A 347 24.93 -27.50 -3.65
C ILE A 347 26.11 -27.24 -4.61
N GLY A 348 27.35 -27.53 -4.19
CA GLY A 348 28.55 -27.26 -4.97
C GLY A 348 29.51 -28.44 -5.09
N THR A 349 29.08 -29.59 -5.62
CA THR A 349 29.91 -30.54 -6.39
C THR A 349 29.10 -31.77 -6.80
N ASN A 350 28.54 -31.76 -8.02
CA ASN A 350 28.29 -32.98 -8.78
C ASN A 350 29.18 -32.97 -10.02
N SER A 351 30.49 -33.05 -9.81
CA SER A 351 31.46 -33.45 -10.82
C SER A 351 32.22 -34.67 -10.31
N THR A 352 31.50 -35.76 -10.04
CA THR A 352 32.12 -37.08 -9.98
C THR A 352 32.50 -37.46 -11.41
N GLN A 353 33.64 -36.94 -11.86
CA GLN A 353 34.37 -37.46 -13.00
C GLN A 353 34.86 -38.85 -12.59
N SER A 354 34.01 -39.87 -12.73
CA SER A 354 34.44 -41.27 -12.68
C SER A 354 35.28 -41.54 -13.92
N GLY A 355 36.55 -41.15 -13.86
CA GLY A 355 37.58 -41.64 -14.76
C GLY A 355 37.80 -43.12 -14.47
N THR A 356 37.06 -43.98 -15.17
CA THR A 356 37.34 -45.41 -15.21
C THR A 356 38.63 -45.61 -16.01
N ALA A 357 39.77 -45.67 -15.33
CA ALA A 357 41.01 -46.16 -15.90
C ALA A 357 41.04 -47.70 -15.79
N THR A 358 41.05 -48.30 -16.96
CA THR A 358 41.20 -49.69 -17.38
C THR A 358 42.14 -50.59 -16.54
N LYS A 359 41.75 -51.86 -16.45
CA LYS A 359 42.53 -52.99 -16.97
C LYS A 359 41.63 -54.12 -17.44
#